data_AF-A0A3P6R5X6-F1
#
_entry.id   AF-A0A3P6R5X6-F1
#
_cell.length_a   1.000
_cell.length_b   1.000
_cell.length_c   1.000
_cell.angle_alpha   90.00
_cell.angle_beta   90.00
_cell.angle_gamma   90.00
#
_symmetry.space_group_name_H-M   'P 1'
#
loop_
_entity.id
_entity.type
_entity.pdbx_description
1 polymer ?
#
loop_
_entity_poly.entity_id
_entity_poly.type
_entity_poly.pdbx_seq_one_letter_code
_entity_poly.pdbx_strand_id
1 'polypeptide(L)' 'MAYKGGRSYLKDLRSLYVNIEESTNEQASISSVCGDKLEILLTPNEGPYTHAMFTLEVGFESLFLRFIQLAQHNLNLSG' A
#
# COMPACT_ATOMS: atom_id res chain seq x y z
N MET A 1 -7.31 -17.17 -24.93
CA MET A 1 -5.93 -17.08 -24.40
C MET A 1 -6.03 -16.78 -22.92
N ALA A 2 -5.81 -17.78 -22.06
CA ALA A 2 -6.05 -17.65 -20.62
C ALA A 2 -4.94 -16.81 -19.96
N TYR A 3 -5.36 -15.78 -19.23
CA TYR A 3 -4.57 -14.85 -18.44
C TYR A 3 -3.64 -15.57 -17.45
N LYS A 4 -2.46 -16.00 -17.89
CA LYS A 4 -1.42 -16.57 -17.00
C LYS A 4 -0.89 -15.53 -15.99
N GLY A 5 -1.01 -14.23 -16.27
CA GLY A 5 -0.60 -13.15 -15.37
C GLY A 5 -1.61 -12.79 -14.26
N GLY A 6 -2.90 -13.03 -14.47
CA GLY A 6 -3.94 -12.60 -13.51
C GLY A 6 -3.88 -13.33 -12.16
N ARG A 7 -3.42 -14.58 -12.16
CA ARG A 7 -3.24 -15.36 -10.92
C ARG A 7 -2.05 -14.90 -10.07
N SER A 8 -1.01 -14.32 -10.68
CA SER A 8 0.09 -13.69 -9.93
C SER A 8 -0.39 -12.36 -9.39
N TYR A 9 -0.98 -11.52 -10.24
CA TYR A 9 -1.48 -10.20 -9.85
C TYR A 9 -2.44 -10.23 -8.65
N LEU A 10 -3.41 -11.14 -8.64
CA LEU A 10 -4.33 -11.28 -7.51
C LEU A 10 -3.65 -11.78 -6.23
N LYS A 11 -2.61 -12.60 -6.35
CA LYS A 11 -1.79 -13.02 -5.20
C LYS A 11 -0.93 -11.87 -4.67
N ASP A 12 -0.33 -11.10 -5.57
CA ASP A 12 0.52 -9.97 -5.25
C ASP A 12 -0.29 -8.85 -4.57
N LEU A 13 -1.51 -8.57 -5.07
CA LEU A 13 -2.46 -7.68 -4.39
C LEU A 13 -2.85 -8.19 -3.01
N ARG A 14 -3.22 -9.47 -2.88
CA ARG A 14 -3.58 -10.03 -1.57
C ARG A 14 -2.44 -9.89 -0.56
N SER A 15 -1.21 -10.14 -1.00
CA SER A 15 -0.01 -9.94 -0.18
C SER A 15 0.15 -8.47 0.22
N LEU A 16 -0.09 -7.53 -0.71
CA LEU A 16 -0.05 -6.10 -0.45
C LEU A 16 -1.09 -5.66 0.60
N TYR A 17 -2.33 -6.15 0.50
CA TYR A 17 -3.39 -5.87 1.48
C TYR A 17 -2.96 -6.25 2.90
N VAL A 18 -2.49 -7.49 3.08
CA VAL A 18 -2.06 -7.99 4.39
C VAL A 18 -0.84 -7.22 4.89
N ASN A 19 0.17 -7.03 4.03
CA ASN A 19 1.41 -6.36 4.44
C ASN A 19 1.19 -4.89 4.84
N ILE A 20 0.32 -4.15 4.15
CA ILE A 20 0.06 -2.74 4.49
C ILE A 20 -0.60 -2.64 5.86
N GLU A 21 -1.61 -3.47 6.12
CA GLU A 21 -2.34 -3.47 7.40
C GLU A 21 -1.41 -3.85 8.56
N GLU A 22 -0.63 -4.93 8.41
CA GLU A 22 0.34 -5.38 9.43
C GLU A 22 1.48 -4.37 9.64
N SER A 23 2.08 -3.85 8.55
CA SER A 23 3.24 -2.94 8.65
C SER A 23 2.88 -1.56 9.20
N THR A 24 1.61 -1.16 9.10
CA THR A 24 1.14 0.14 9.59
C THR A 24 0.38 0.04 10.91
N ASN A 25 0.30 -1.15 11.51
CA ASN A 25 -0.46 -1.40 12.72
C ASN A 25 -1.92 -0.91 12.57
N GLU A 26 -2.57 -1.33 11.48
CA GLU A 26 -3.95 -1.01 11.11
C GLU A 26 -4.22 0.48 10.81
N GLN A 27 -3.18 1.32 10.76
CA GLN A 27 -3.31 2.75 10.42
C GLN A 27 -3.40 3.01 8.92
N ALA A 28 -3.18 2.00 8.07
CA ALA A 28 -3.37 2.08 6.64
C ALA A 28 -4.12 0.87 6.11
N SER A 29 -5.02 1.10 5.16
CA SER A 29 -5.75 0.05 4.45
C SER A 29 -5.89 0.41 2.98
N ILE A 30 -5.95 -0.58 2.10
CA ILE A 30 -6.24 -0.33 0.69
C ILE A 30 -7.76 -0.17 0.55
N SER A 31 -8.22 1.00 0.08
CA SER A 31 -9.65 1.27 -0.12
C SER A 31 -10.15 0.77 -1.47
N SER A 32 -9.33 0.90 -2.52
CA SER A 32 -9.70 0.58 -3.89
C SER A 32 -8.49 0.19 -4.72
N VAL A 33 -8.71 -0.74 -5.66
CA VAL A 33 -7.75 -1.09 -6.71
C VAL A 33 -8.48 -1.00 -8.03
N CYS A 34 -8.13 -0.02 -8.86
CA CYS A 34 -8.75 0.17 -10.17
C CYS A 34 -7.66 0.23 -11.24
N GLY A 35 -7.51 -0.85 -12.00
CA GLY A 35 -6.54 -0.94 -13.09
C GLY A 35 -5.10 -0.76 -12.61
N ASP A 36 -4.49 0.35 -13.03
CA ASP A 36 -3.14 0.79 -12.71
C ASP A 36 -3.10 1.81 -11.55
N LYS A 37 -4.18 1.93 -10.77
CA LYS A 37 -4.25 2.82 -9.62
C LYS A 37 -4.60 2.06 -8.35
N LEU A 38 -3.87 2.39 -7.29
CA LEU A 38 -4.10 1.91 -5.94
C LEU A 38 -4.47 3.08 -5.05
N GLU A 39 -5.61 2.99 -4.37
CA GLU A 39 -5.98 3.94 -3.32
C GLU A 39 -5.72 3.35 -1.94
N ILE A 40 -4.95 4.07 -1.13
CA ILE A 40 -4.64 3.71 0.24
C ILE A 40 -5.27 4.74 1.17
N LEU A 41 -6.07 4.26 2.10
CA LEU A 41 -6.63 5.02 3.19
C LEU A 41 -5.65 5.03 4.36
N LEU A 42 -5.30 6.22 4.85
CA LEU A 42 -4.47 6.41 6.03
C LEU A 42 -5.33 7.00 7.15
N THR A 43 -5.35 6.30 8.27
CA THR A 43 -6.03 6.69 9.51
C THR A 43 -4.99 6.63 10.63
N PRO A 44 -4.22 7.72 10.85
CA PRO A 44 -3.22 7.76 11.90
C PRO A 44 -3.90 7.59 13.27
N ASN A 45 -3.37 6.72 14.11
CA ASN A 45 -3.87 6.53 15.47
C ASN A 45 -3.16 7.43 16.49
N GLU A 46 -2.04 8.05 16.08
CA GLU A 46 -1.25 8.97 16.89
C GLU A 46 -0.78 10.21 16.09
N GLY A 47 -0.48 11.30 16.80
CA GLY A 47 0.04 12.54 16.21
C GLY A 47 -1.00 13.64 15.96
N PRO A 48 -0.63 14.72 15.24
CA PRO A 48 -1.50 15.89 15.04
C PRO A 48 -2.66 15.64 14.06
N TYR A 49 -2.65 14.50 13.36
CA TYR A 49 -3.62 14.15 12.31
C TYR A 49 -4.48 12.94 12.68
N THR A 50 -4.60 12.60 13.96
CA THR A 50 -5.37 11.47 14.48
C THR A 50 -6.86 11.48 14.13
N HIS A 51 -7.38 12.66 13.79
CA HIS A 51 -8.77 12.85 13.38
C HIS A 51 -8.93 13.07 11.87
N ALA A 52 -7.82 12.98 11.12
CA ALA A 52 -7.82 13.17 9.68
C ALA A 52 -7.73 11.82 8.97
N MET A 53 -8.41 11.73 7.85
CA MET A 53 -8.38 10.57 6.96
C MET A 53 -7.77 11.01 5.64
N PHE A 54 -6.72 10.34 5.19
CA PHE A 54 -6.04 10.68 3.95
C PHE A 54 -6.21 9.58 2.92
N THR A 55 -6.42 9.97 1.67
CA THR A 55 -6.43 9.05 0.53
C THR A 55 -5.18 9.27 -0.30
N LEU A 56 -4.38 8.23 -0.48
CA LEU A 56 -3.19 8.23 -1.30
C LEU A 56 -3.45 7.44 -2.58
N GLU A 57 -3.32 8.08 -3.75
CA GLU A 57 -3.43 7.42 -5.05
C GLU A 57 -2.03 7.09 -5.60
N VAL A 58 -1.75 5.81 -5.82
CA VAL A 58 -0.48 5.33 -6.39
C VAL A 58 -0.73 4.79 -7.79
N GLY A 59 -0.13 5.44 -8.79
CA GLY A 59 -0.09 4.95 -10.17
C GLY A 59 0.99 3.90 -10.37
N PHE A 60 0.65 2.77 -10.98
CA PHE A 60 1.54 1.64 -11.25
C PHE A 60 2.50 1.88 -12.44
N GLU A 61 2.44 3.04 -13.11
CA GLU A 61 3.29 3.31 -14.29
C GLU A 61 4.80 3.48 -13.98
N SER A 62 5.20 3.77 -12.73
CA SER A 62 6.64 3.83 -12.37
C SER A 62 6.99 3.73 -10.87
N LEU A 63 6.01 3.62 -9.97
CA LEU A 63 6.23 3.88 -8.53
C LEU A 63 6.26 2.64 -7.63
N PHE A 64 5.89 1.44 -8.10
CA PHE A 64 5.87 0.25 -7.23
C PHE A 64 7.25 -0.07 -6.63
N LEU A 65 8.32 0.09 -7.41
CA LEU A 65 9.69 -0.08 -6.93
C LEU A 65 10.13 1.03 -5.97
N ARG A 66 9.69 2.28 -6.22
CA ARG A 66 10.02 3.43 -5.37
C ARG A 66 9.31 3.40 -4.02
N PHE A 67 8.06 2.93 -3.98
CA PHE A 67 7.30 2.83 -2.73
C PHE A 67 7.85 1.72 -1.84
N ILE A 68 8.23 0.57 -2.40
CA ILE A 68 8.94 -0.49 -1.66
C ILE A 68 10.28 0.03 -1.15
N GLN A 69 11.06 0.74 -1.97
CA GLN A 69 12.34 1.32 -1.53
C GLN A 69 12.16 2.39 -0.44
N LEU A 70 11.13 3.24 -0.52
CA LEU A 70 10.85 4.27 0.48
C LEU A 70 10.36 3.67 1.80
N ALA A 71 9.51 2.64 1.73
CA ALA A 71 9.06 1.89 2.89
C ALA A 71 10.22 1.14 3.58
N GLN A 72 11.10 0.50 2.80
CA GLN A 72 12.31 -0.16 3.31
C GLN A 72 13.33 0.81 3.91
N HIS A 73 13.43 2.04 3.37
CA HIS A 73 14.35 3.05 3.88
C HIS A 73 13.86 3.69 5.19
N ASN A 74 12.55 3.89 5.37
CA ASN A 74 12.00 4.43 6.62
C ASN A 74 11.97 3.41 7.77
N LEU A 75 11.86 2.12 7.48
CA LEU A 75 11.90 1.06 8.50
C LEU A 75 13.32 0.67 8.96
N ASN A 76 14.38 1.03 8.23
CA ASN A 76 15.76 0.72 8.58
C ASN A 76 16.47 1.78 9.47
N LEU A 77 15.75 2.82 9.91
CA LEU A 77 16.31 3.88 10.77
C LEU A 77 16.12 3.60 12.28
N SER A 78 15.62 2.43 12.67
CA SER A 78 15.52 2.01 14.09
C SER A 78 16.43 0.82 14.46
N GLY A 79 17.58 0.70 13.80
CA GLY A 79 18.63 -0.28 14.15
C GLY A 79 19.92 0.42 14.55
#